data_AF-T1B1M4-F1
#
_entry.id   AF-T1B1M4-F1
#
_cell.length_a   1.000
_cell.length_b   1.000
_cell.length_c   1.000
_cell.angle_alpha   90.00
_cell.angle_beta   90.00
_cell.angle_gamma   90.00
#
_symmetry.space_group_name_H-M   'P 1'
#
loop_
_entity.id
_entity.type
_entity.pdbx_description
1 polymer ?
#
loop_
_entity_poly.entity_id
_entity_poly.type
_entity_poly.pdbx_seq_one_letter_code
_entity_poly.pdbx_strand_id
1 'polypeptide(L)'
;MPARVYECSKSEAEALKKLLSYDPYLDPNVIPSSKDDKPLKEMTDEEKKAAEDRDKMVKENLDKIKQEYGDLIFARQEYSIRDGAMLGLDESKTYLYLKANEDLLNKADSILENRIKGLKRSSSDVENKVIGIIKEEEENASAGFGSIFGG
;
A
#
# COMPACT_ATOMS: atom_id res chain seq x y z
N MET A 1 3.20 -16.72 1.32
CA MET A 1 3.88 -15.42 1.49
C MET A 1 3.93 -15.10 2.98
N PRO A 2 5.07 -14.64 3.51
CA PRO A 2 5.19 -14.24 4.91
C PRO A 2 4.33 -13.01 5.24
N ALA A 3 4.06 -12.83 6.53
CA ALA A 3 3.37 -11.67 7.06
C ALA A 3 4.09 -11.11 8.29
N ARG A 4 3.98 -9.80 8.51
CA ARG A 4 4.46 -9.10 9.70
C ARG A 4 3.37 -8.23 10.28
N VAL A 5 3.49 -7.95 11.57
CA VAL A 5 2.56 -7.08 12.28
C VAL A 5 3.28 -5.89 12.88
N TYR A 6 2.75 -4.70 12.64
CA TYR A 6 3.25 -3.44 13.20
C TYR A 6 2.20 -2.83 14.11
N GLU A 7 2.64 -2.07 15.11
CA GLU A 7 1.76 -1.36 16.03
C GLU A 7 2.10 0.14 16.08
N CYS A 8 1.07 0.97 16.16
CA CYS A 8 1.18 2.41 16.36
C CYS A 8 0.02 2.93 17.24
N SER A 9 0.07 4.21 17.60
CA SER A 9 -1.04 4.84 18.32
C SER A 9 -2.26 5.06 17.42
N LYS A 10 -3.46 5.11 17.99
CA LYS A 10 -4.69 5.43 17.24
C LYS A 10 -4.62 6.77 16.50
N SER A 11 -3.92 7.77 17.05
CA SER A 11 -3.72 9.06 16.41
C SER A 11 -2.94 8.98 15.09
N GLU A 12 -2.16 7.92 14.89
CA GLU A 12 -1.35 7.71 13.68
C GLU A 12 -2.07 6.87 12.62
N ALA A 13 -3.22 6.26 12.97
CA ALA A 13 -3.94 5.34 12.10
C ALA A 13 -4.37 5.99 10.77
N GLU A 14 -4.75 7.28 10.77
CA GLU A 14 -5.09 7.98 9.51
C GLU A 14 -3.87 8.21 8.62
N ALA A 15 -2.74 8.60 9.21
CA ALA A 15 -1.50 8.79 8.46
C ALA A 15 -1.02 7.46 7.87
N LEU A 16 -1.14 6.37 8.64
CA LEU A 16 -0.85 5.03 8.20
C LEU A 16 -1.77 4.59 7.04
N LYS A 17 -3.08 4.81 7.15
CA LYS A 17 -4.05 4.52 6.08
C LYS A 17 -3.68 5.24 4.78
N LYS A 18 -3.38 6.55 4.87
CA LYS A 18 -2.97 7.34 3.70
C LYS A 18 -1.69 6.83 3.05
N LEU A 19 -0.70 6.42 3.86
CA LEU A 19 0.54 5.84 3.36
C LEU A 19 0.30 4.51 2.63
N LEU A 20 -0.55 3.65 3.20
CA LEU A 20 -0.83 2.32 2.65
C LEU A 20 -1.74 2.35 1.42
N SER A 21 -2.60 3.36 1.28
CA SER A 21 -3.50 3.50 0.13
C SER A 21 -2.90 4.29 -1.03
N TYR A 22 -1.76 4.97 -0.84
CA TYR A 22 -1.14 5.78 -1.87
C TYR A 22 -0.40 4.90 -2.89
N ASP A 23 -0.81 4.98 -4.17
CA ASP A 23 -0.09 4.44 -5.31
C ASP A 23 0.41 5.60 -6.19
N PRO A 24 1.73 5.91 -6.18
CA PRO A 24 2.28 7.02 -6.96
C PRO A 24 2.13 6.83 -8.47
N TYR A 25 1.91 5.60 -8.96
CA TYR A 25 1.70 5.34 -10.39
C TYR A 25 0.28 5.66 -10.86
N LEU A 26 -0.65 5.93 -9.93
CA LEU A 26 -2.01 6.33 -10.24
C LEU A 26 -2.25 7.81 -9.95
N ASP A 27 -1.25 8.54 -9.44
CA ASP A 27 -1.36 9.98 -9.15
C ASP A 27 -1.25 10.81 -10.43
N PRO A 28 -2.32 11.48 -10.88
CA PRO A 28 -2.30 12.29 -12.10
C PRO A 28 -1.37 13.50 -12.02
N ASN A 29 -0.99 13.94 -10.81
CA ASN A 29 -0.03 15.02 -10.63
C ASN A 29 1.41 14.56 -10.90
N VAL A 30 1.68 13.25 -10.73
CA VAL A 30 2.99 12.65 -10.98
C VAL A 30 3.06 12.08 -12.38
N ILE A 31 1.98 11.44 -12.84
CA ILE A 31 1.86 10.85 -14.18
C ILE A 31 0.59 11.42 -14.82
N PRO A 32 0.68 12.62 -15.44
CA PRO A 32 -0.45 13.21 -16.16
C PRO A 32 -0.92 12.29 -17.29
N SER A 33 -2.24 12.17 -17.42
CA SER A 33 -2.87 11.34 -18.43
C SER A 33 -2.75 11.96 -19.82
N SER A 34 -2.49 11.15 -20.84
CA SER A 34 -2.33 11.56 -22.24
C SER A 34 -3.64 11.57 -23.03
N LYS A 35 -4.79 11.71 -22.37
CA LYS A 35 -6.12 11.36 -22.92
C LYS A 35 -6.57 12.14 -24.16
N ASP A 36 -5.90 13.21 -24.55
CA ASP A 36 -6.36 14.10 -25.62
C ASP A 36 -5.28 14.42 -26.67
N ASP A 37 -4.32 13.51 -26.90
CA ASP A 37 -3.32 13.71 -27.93
C ASP A 37 -3.90 13.37 -29.31
N LYS A 38 -4.12 14.40 -30.13
CA LYS A 38 -4.36 14.24 -31.58
C LYS A 38 -3.26 13.34 -32.19
N PRO A 39 -3.53 12.59 -33.27
CA PRO A 39 -2.48 11.88 -33.99
C PRO A 39 -1.31 12.81 -34.27
N LEU A 40 -0.06 12.34 -34.13
CA LEU A 40 1.15 13.16 -34.32
C LEU A 40 1.18 13.94 -35.65
N LYS A 41 0.47 13.41 -36.66
CA LYS A 41 0.31 13.98 -38.01
C LYS A 41 -0.62 15.21 -38.07
N GLU A 42 -1.45 15.39 -37.05
CA GLU A 42 -2.45 16.47 -36.92
C GLU A 42 -2.04 17.51 -35.86
N MET A 43 -0.89 17.32 -35.21
CA MET A 43 -0.33 18.25 -34.24
C MET A 43 0.50 19.35 -34.91
N THR A 44 0.35 20.57 -34.40
CA THR A 44 1.26 21.69 -34.64
C THR A 44 2.63 21.40 -34.02
N ASP A 45 3.66 22.12 -34.46
CA ASP A 45 5.02 21.95 -33.91
C ASP A 45 5.09 22.35 -32.42
N GLU A 46 4.24 23.28 -31.98
CA GLU A 46 4.07 23.65 -30.57
C GLU A 46 3.43 22.51 -29.75
N GLU A 47 2.39 21.86 -30.28
CA GLU A 47 1.74 20.70 -29.65
C GLU A 47 2.70 19.49 -29.58
N LYS A 48 3.50 19.25 -30.62
CA LYS A 48 4.52 18.18 -30.60
C LYS A 48 5.57 18.43 -29.53
N LYS A 49 6.08 19.66 -29.42
CA LYS A 49 7.05 20.02 -28.40
C LYS A 49 6.48 19.87 -26.99
N ALA A 50 5.24 20.29 -26.76
CA ALA A 50 4.56 20.11 -25.48
C ALA A 50 4.38 18.62 -25.12
N ALA A 51 4.07 17.76 -26.10
CA ALA A 51 3.99 16.32 -25.92
C ALA A 51 5.35 15.70 -25.56
N GLU A 52 6.42 16.08 -26.26
CA GLU A 52 7.79 15.63 -25.96
C GLU A 52 8.26 16.06 -24.57
N ASP A 53 8.03 17.32 -24.19
CA ASP A 53 8.37 17.84 -22.86
C ASP A 53 7.58 17.11 -21.76
N ARG A 54 6.30 16.83 -22.00
CA ARG A 54 5.46 16.04 -21.08
C ARG A 54 5.97 14.61 -20.96
N ASP A 55 6.29 13.95 -22.07
CA ASP A 55 6.79 12.57 -22.07
C ASP A 55 8.13 12.47 -21.34
N LYS A 56 9.01 13.47 -21.50
CA LYS A 56 10.25 13.59 -20.74
C LYS A 56 9.98 13.76 -19.24
N MET A 57 9.06 14.65 -18.86
CA MET A 57 8.67 14.85 -17.46
C MET A 57 8.09 13.57 -16.84
N VAL A 58 7.19 12.88 -17.56
CA VAL A 58 6.61 11.60 -17.11
C VAL A 58 7.71 10.56 -16.91
N LYS A 59 8.66 10.46 -17.83
CA LYS A 59 9.79 9.54 -17.71
C LYS A 59 10.66 9.86 -16.49
N GLU A 60 11.01 11.13 -16.28
CA GLU A 60 11.78 11.56 -15.10
C GLU A 60 11.02 11.29 -13.80
N ASN A 61 9.70 11.51 -13.77
CA ASN A 61 8.86 11.21 -12.60
C ASN A 61 8.77 9.70 -12.33
N LEU A 62 8.62 8.88 -13.36
CA LEU A 62 8.64 7.42 -13.24
C LEU A 62 9.98 6.91 -12.68
N ASP A 63 11.09 7.47 -13.14
CA ASP A 63 12.42 7.10 -12.64
C ASP A 63 12.60 7.51 -11.17
N LYS A 64 12.09 8.69 -10.76
CA LYS A 64 12.05 9.11 -9.35
C LYS A 64 11.19 8.19 -8.49
N ILE A 65 9.99 7.82 -8.96
CA ILE A 65 9.12 6.88 -8.24
C ILE A 65 9.84 5.54 -8.05
N LYS A 66 10.50 5.01 -9.09
CA LYS A 66 11.29 3.78 -8.98
C LYS A 66 12.47 3.91 -8.01
N GLN A 67 13.09 5.09 -7.90
CA GLN A 67 14.16 5.29 -6.92
C GLN A 67 13.66 5.43 -5.49
N GLU A 68 12.57 6.18 -5.28
CA GLU A 68 12.04 6.48 -3.93
C GLU A 68 11.21 5.32 -3.36
N TYR A 69 10.37 4.70 -4.18
CA TYR A 69 9.47 3.61 -3.77
C TYR A 69 9.97 2.24 -4.22
N GLY A 70 10.82 2.15 -5.26
CA GLY A 70 11.19 0.86 -5.83
C GLY A 70 9.97 0.07 -6.30
N ASP A 71 9.99 -1.24 -6.06
CA ASP A 71 8.84 -2.13 -6.21
C ASP A 71 7.88 -2.08 -4.99
N LEU A 72 8.13 -1.17 -4.05
CA LEU A 72 7.49 -1.14 -2.74
C LEU A 72 6.28 -0.21 -2.72
N ILE A 73 5.19 -0.71 -3.29
CA ILE A 73 3.90 -0.02 -3.29
C ILE A 73 2.98 -0.77 -2.34
N PHE A 74 2.80 -0.24 -1.14
CA PHE A 74 1.95 -0.83 -0.11
C PHE A 74 0.50 -1.01 -0.59
N ALA A 75 0.01 -0.08 -1.42
CA ALA A 75 -1.33 -0.14 -2.00
C ALA A 75 -1.58 -1.37 -2.88
N ARG A 76 -0.52 -2.07 -3.30
CA ARG A 76 -0.59 -3.31 -4.10
C ARG A 76 -0.34 -4.57 -3.27
N GLN A 77 -0.09 -4.43 -1.98
CA GLN A 77 0.13 -5.57 -1.07
C GLN A 77 -1.15 -5.91 -0.32
N GLU A 78 -1.21 -7.15 0.18
CA GLU A 78 -2.28 -7.57 1.07
C GLU A 78 -1.98 -7.03 2.47
N TYR A 79 -2.85 -6.16 2.98
CA TYR A 79 -2.71 -5.60 4.32
C TYR A 79 -4.06 -5.46 5.01
N SER A 80 -4.05 -5.39 6.35
CA SER A 80 -5.23 -5.15 7.17
C SER A 80 -4.87 -4.24 8.34
N ILE A 81 -5.71 -3.25 8.61
CA ILE A 81 -5.56 -2.35 9.76
C ILE A 81 -6.67 -2.67 10.75
N ARG A 82 -6.30 -2.98 11.99
CA ARG A 82 -7.23 -3.41 13.04
C ARG A 82 -7.01 -2.61 14.30
N ASP A 83 -8.11 -2.21 14.93
CA ASP A 83 -8.06 -1.62 16.26
C ASP A 83 -7.74 -2.69 17.31
N GLY A 84 -6.87 -2.37 18.27
CA GLY A 84 -6.48 -3.33 19.31
C GLY A 84 -7.67 -3.88 20.10
N ALA A 85 -8.70 -3.06 20.33
CA ALA A 85 -9.93 -3.47 21.00
C ALA A 85 -10.63 -4.64 20.27
N MET A 86 -10.64 -4.64 18.93
CA MET A 86 -11.24 -5.71 18.13
C MET A 86 -10.46 -7.03 18.20
N LEU A 87 -9.16 -6.95 18.51
CA LEU A 87 -8.26 -8.10 18.58
C LEU A 87 -8.10 -8.62 20.02
N GLY A 88 -8.80 -8.04 20.99
CA GLY A 88 -8.56 -8.28 22.42
C GLY A 88 -7.10 -7.98 22.81
N LEU A 89 -6.55 -6.90 22.24
CA LEU A 89 -5.22 -6.36 22.47
C LEU A 89 -5.33 -4.94 23.06
N ASP A 90 -4.22 -4.22 23.15
CA ASP A 90 -4.18 -2.87 23.69
C ASP A 90 -5.12 -1.92 22.92
N GLU A 91 -6.19 -1.48 23.57
CA GLU A 91 -7.23 -0.64 22.97
C GLU A 91 -6.72 0.73 22.54
N SER A 92 -5.57 1.20 23.03
CA SER A 92 -4.96 2.46 22.62
C SER A 92 -4.19 2.38 21.29
N LYS A 93 -4.01 1.15 20.78
CA LYS A 93 -3.18 0.87 19.60
C LYS A 93 -3.99 0.48 18.37
N THR A 94 -3.34 0.70 17.24
CA THR A 94 -3.75 0.21 15.92
C THR A 94 -2.68 -0.75 15.42
N TYR A 95 -3.11 -1.89 14.89
CA TYR A 95 -2.26 -2.95 14.37
C TYR A 95 -2.36 -3.03 12.85
N LEU A 96 -1.22 -3.04 12.18
CA LEU A 96 -1.09 -3.28 10.74
C LEU A 96 -0.59 -4.70 10.53
N TYR A 97 -1.42 -5.54 9.93
CA TYR A 97 -0.99 -6.77 9.29
C TYR A 97 -0.55 -6.46 7.86
N LEU A 98 0.65 -6.88 7.47
CA LEU A 98 1.19 -6.73 6.13
C LEU A 98 1.72 -8.07 5.64
N LYS A 99 1.17 -8.57 4.53
CA LYS A 99 1.60 -9.80 3.86
C LYS A 99 2.19 -9.46 2.51
N ALA A 100 3.45 -9.82 2.33
CA ALA A 100 4.22 -9.50 1.14
C ALA A 100 5.38 -10.50 0.98
N ASN A 101 6.21 -10.32 -0.04
CA ASN A 101 7.46 -11.06 -0.15
C ASN A 101 8.50 -10.57 0.88
N GLU A 102 9.53 -11.38 1.16
CA GLU A 102 10.53 -11.07 2.19
C GLU A 102 11.31 -9.78 1.90
N ASP A 103 11.69 -9.55 0.64
CA ASP A 103 12.41 -8.33 0.23
C ASP A 103 11.62 -7.07 0.54
N LEU A 104 10.31 -7.12 0.33
CA LEU A 104 9.38 -6.03 0.64
C LEU A 104 9.28 -5.85 2.14
N LEU A 105 9.06 -6.91 2.91
CA LEU A 105 8.94 -6.83 4.36
C LEU A 105 10.22 -6.27 5.00
N ASN A 106 11.39 -6.68 4.52
CA ASN A 106 12.68 -6.17 5.02
C ASN A 106 12.85 -4.67 4.78
N LYS A 107 12.37 -4.15 3.65
CA LYS A 107 12.39 -2.70 3.36
C LYS A 107 11.25 -1.95 4.06
N ALA A 108 10.12 -2.61 4.30
CA ALA A 108 8.94 -2.01 4.94
C ALA A 108 9.27 -1.52 6.35
N ASP A 109 10.05 -2.28 7.13
CA ASP A 109 10.47 -1.88 8.48
C ASP A 109 11.03 -0.43 8.48
N SER A 110 12.03 -0.17 7.65
CA SER A 110 12.68 1.15 7.57
C SER A 110 11.76 2.26 7.04
N ILE A 111 10.90 1.96 6.06
CA ILE A 111 10.03 2.98 5.46
C ILE A 111 8.89 3.35 6.41
N LEU A 112 8.27 2.34 7.02
CA LEU A 112 7.15 2.51 7.94
C LEU A 112 7.58 3.30 9.18
N GLU A 113 8.73 2.97 9.77
CA GLU A 113 9.28 3.69 10.93
C GLU A 113 9.66 5.15 10.58
N ASN A 114 10.23 5.39 9.39
CA ASN A 114 10.62 6.74 8.97
C ASN A 114 9.42 7.64 8.61
N ARG A 115 8.34 7.06 8.08
CA ARG A 115 7.15 7.81 7.65
C ARG A 115 6.16 8.01 8.80
N ILE A 116 6.10 7.08 9.75
CA ILE A 116 5.18 7.11 10.91
C ILE A 116 5.99 6.91 12.20
N LYS A 117 6.21 8.00 12.94
CA LYS A 117 7.14 8.03 14.09
C LYS A 117 6.88 6.99 15.18
N GLY A 118 5.62 6.65 15.46
CA GLY A 118 5.24 5.69 16.48
C GLY A 118 4.99 4.27 15.96
N LEU A 119 5.15 4.03 14.66
CA LEU A 119 4.96 2.71 14.07
C LEU A 119 6.22 1.87 14.27
N LYS A 120 6.06 0.69 14.83
CA LYS A 120 7.14 -0.27 15.06
C LYS A 120 6.64 -1.69 14.87
N ARG A 121 7.55 -2.64 14.64
CA ARG A 121 7.18 -4.06 14.61
C ARG A 121 6.66 -4.52 15.98
N SER A 122 5.59 -5.30 15.95
CA SER A 122 5.00 -5.90 17.15
C SER A 122 5.88 -7.04 17.69
N SER A 123 5.69 -7.40 18.97
CA SER A 123 6.32 -8.60 19.52
C SER A 123 5.82 -9.86 18.82
N SER A 124 6.60 -10.93 18.88
CA SER A 124 6.23 -12.21 18.26
C SER A 124 4.87 -12.75 18.76
N ASP A 125 4.55 -12.58 20.05
CA ASP A 125 3.26 -13.01 20.61
C ASP A 125 2.08 -12.25 20.00
N VAL A 126 2.20 -10.92 19.89
CA VAL A 126 1.18 -10.06 19.28
C VAL A 126 1.06 -10.36 17.78
N GLU A 127 2.19 -10.49 17.10
CA GLU A 127 2.24 -10.82 15.67
C GLU A 127 1.52 -12.15 15.39
N ASN A 128 1.85 -13.21 16.13
CA ASN A 128 1.20 -14.51 15.99
C ASN A 128 -0.30 -14.45 16.28
N LYS A 129 -0.73 -13.71 17.30
CA LYS A 129 -2.16 -13.56 17.63
C LYS A 129 -2.92 -12.86 16.52
N VAL A 130 -2.41 -11.73 16.03
CA VAL A 130 -3.08 -10.97 14.95
C VAL A 130 -3.14 -11.78 13.66
N ILE A 131 -2.03 -12.44 13.28
CA ILE A 131 -2.00 -13.32 12.10
C ILE A 131 -3.00 -14.47 12.26
N GLY A 132 -3.10 -15.07 13.45
CA GLY A 132 -4.05 -16.14 13.74
C GLY A 132 -5.50 -15.71 13.55
N ILE A 133 -5.87 -14.55 14.13
CA ILE A 133 -7.24 -14.00 14.01
C ILE A 133 -7.59 -13.74 12.54
N ILE A 134 -6.69 -13.13 11.78
CA ILE A 134 -6.94 -12.81 10.35
C ILE A 134 -7.12 -14.09 9.54
N LYS A 135 -6.29 -15.11 9.76
CA LYS A 135 -6.43 -16.40 9.06
C LYS A 135 -7.74 -17.10 9.39
N GLU A 136 -8.14 -17.10 10.65
CA GLU A 136 -9.42 -17.68 11.08
C GLU A 136 -10.61 -16.95 10.41
N GLU A 137 -10.57 -15.62 10.33
CA GLU A 137 -11.57 -14.83 9.61
C GLU A 137 -11.63 -15.17 8.11
N GLU A 138 -10.47 -15.30 7.44
CA GLU A 138 -10.37 -15.67 6.03
C GLU A 138 -10.92 -17.09 5.76
N GLU A 139 -10.60 -18.04 6.63
CA GLU A 139 -11.10 -19.42 6.56
C GLU A 139 -12.62 -19.49 6.76
N ASN A 140 -13.14 -18.79 7.77
CA ASN A 140 -14.57 -18.71 8.04
C ASN A 140 -15.35 -18.05 6.91
N ALA A 141 -14.82 -16.97 6.32
CA ALA A 141 -15.43 -16.32 5.16
C ALA A 141 -15.48 -17.27 3.95
N SER A 142 -14.43 -18.06 3.73
CA SER A 142 -14.36 -19.03 2.64
C SER A 142 -15.33 -20.21 2.84
N ALA A 143 -15.43 -20.73 4.06
CA ALA A 143 -16.36 -21.80 4.41
C ALA A 143 -17.82 -21.35 4.32
N GLY A 144 -18.12 -20.13 4.78
CA GLY A 144 -19.45 -19.52 4.68
C GLY A 144 -19.90 -19.37 3.23
N PHE A 145 -19.03 -18.91 2.32
CA PHE A 145 -19.36 -18.73 0.90
C PHE A 145 -19.68 -20.07 0.19
N GLY A 146 -18.98 -21.15 0.55
CA GLY A 146 -19.25 -22.49 -0.01
C GLY A 146 -20.64 -23.03 0.31
N SER A 147 -21.19 -22.70 1.49
CA SER A 147 -22.52 -23.16 1.91
C SER A 147 -23.69 -22.35 1.32
N ILE A 148 -23.46 -21.14 0.79
CA ILE A 148 -24.52 -20.28 0.20
C ILE A 148 -24.65 -20.50 -1.31
N PHE A 149 -23.61 -20.99 -1.98
CA PHE A 149 -23.59 -21.22 -3.43
C PHE A 149 -23.45 -22.71 -3.82
N GLY A 150 -23.38 -23.61 -2.84
CA GLY A 150 -23.23 -25.05 -3.05
C GLY A 150 -24.16 -25.84 -2.14
N GLY A 151 -25.38 -26.06 -2.62
CA GLY A 151 -26.35 -27.04 -2.12
C GLY A 151 -27.15 -27.58 -3.29
#